data_AF-A0A3S0JRU0-F1
#
_entry.id   AF-A0A3S0JRU0-F1
#
_cell.length_a   1.000
_cell.length_b   1.000
_cell.length_c   1.000
_cell.angle_alpha   90.00
_cell.angle_beta   90.00
_cell.angle_gamma   90.00
#
_symmetry.space_group_name_H-M   'P 1'
#
loop_
_entity.id
_entity.type
_entity.pdbx_description
1 polymer ?
#
loop_
_entity_poly.entity_id
_entity_poly.type
_entity_poly.pdbx_seq_one_letter_code
_entity_poly.pdbx_strand_id
1 'polypeptide(L)' 'MSSEITLQQIAENITKSILNANDKDIEGFQKILEESIKLRESHRSLQKLVKDYSTSNFIRAKSS' A
#
# COMPACT_ATOMS: atom_id res chain seq x y z
N MET A 1 20.65 8.17 -6.55
CA MET A 1 20.80 7.42 -7.81
C MET A 1 19.48 6.74 -8.09
N SER A 2 18.78 7.13 -9.14
CA SER A 2 17.61 6.42 -9.64
C SER A 2 18.09 5.07 -10.17
N SER A 3 17.71 3.97 -9.53
CA SER A 3 17.95 2.64 -10.07
C SER A 3 17.22 2.53 -11.40
N GLU A 4 17.95 2.48 -12.51
CA GLU A 4 17.37 2.16 -13.81
C GLU A 4 16.90 0.71 -13.75
N ILE A 5 15.58 0.54 -13.65
CA ILE A 5 14.96 -0.77 -13.68
C ILE A 5 14.94 -1.23 -15.14
N THR A 6 15.60 -2.36 -15.44
CA THR A 6 15.59 -2.92 -16.80
C THR A 6 14.28 -3.67 -17.07
N LEU A 7 13.86 -3.74 -18.34
CA LEU A 7 12.67 -4.51 -18.73
C LEU A 7 12.78 -5.99 -18.33
N GLN A 8 13.99 -6.54 -18.34
CA GLN A 8 14.26 -7.90 -17.88
C GLN A 8 13.98 -8.05 -16.38
N GLN A 9 14.45 -7.10 -15.56
CA GLN A 9 14.16 -7.11 -14.12
C GLN A 9 12.66 -6.94 -13.83
N ILE A 10 11.93 -6.17 -14.65
CA ILE A 10 10.46 -6.07 -14.55
C ILE A 10 9.83 -7.43 -14.85
N ALA A 11 10.22 -8.07 -15.97
CA ALA A 11 9.67 -9.35 -16.38
C ALA A 11 9.96 -10.49 -15.40
N GLU A 12 11.16 -10.50 -14.78
CA GLU A 12 11.55 -11.50 -13.77
C GLU A 12 10.75 -11.38 -12.47
N ASN A 13 10.30 -10.16 -12.13
CA ASN A 13 9.54 -9.91 -10.91
C ASN A 13 8.01 -9.97 -11.12
N ILE A 14 7.54 -9.99 -12.37
CA ILE A 14 6.13 -10.15 -12.69
C ILE A 14 5.81 -11.65 -12.77
N THR A 15 4.75 -12.07 -12.07
CA THR A 15 4.27 -13.45 -12.14
C THR A 15 3.85 -13.80 -13.58
N LYS A 16 4.22 -14.98 -14.07
CA LYS A 16 3.88 -15.46 -15.43
C LYS A 16 2.40 -15.31 -15.78
N SER A 17 1.51 -15.39 -14.78
CA SER A 17 0.07 -15.20 -14.94
C SER A 17 -0.30 -13.78 -15.40
N ILE A 18 0.47 -12.75 -15.02
CA ILE A 18 0.29 -11.37 -15.48
C ILE A 18 0.91 -11.17 -16.86
N LEU A 19 2.05 -11.82 -17.16
CA LEU A 19 2.69 -11.74 -18.48
C LEU A 19 1.82 -12.35 -19.60
N ASN A 20 1.00 -13.34 -19.28
CA ASN A 20 0.10 -14.01 -20.22
C ASN A 20 -1.36 -13.52 -20.10
N ALA A 21 -1.62 -12.49 -19.29
CA ALA A 21 -2.96 -11.95 -19.10
C ALA A 21 -3.40 -11.16 -20.34
N ASN A 22 -4.70 -11.16 -20.63
CA ASN A 22 -5.26 -10.24 -21.62
C ASN A 22 -5.43 -8.84 -21.00
N ASP A 23 -5.65 -7.83 -21.85
CA ASP A 23 -5.78 -6.43 -21.39
C ASP A 23 -6.88 -6.23 -20.33
N LYS A 24 -7.99 -6.98 -20.41
CA LYS A 24 -9.09 -6.91 -19.45
C LYS A 24 -8.69 -7.44 -18.07
N ASP A 25 -7.93 -8.52 -18.03
CA ASP A 25 -7.42 -9.10 -16.80
C ASP A 25 -6.38 -8.17 -16.17
N ILE A 26 -5.51 -7.54 -16.98
CA ILE A 26 -4.54 -6.53 -16.51
C ILE A 26 -5.26 -5.32 -15.90
N GLU A 27 -6.31 -4.81 -16.55
CA GLU A 27 -7.12 -3.71 -16.02
C GLU A 27 -7.81 -4.10 -14.70
N GLY A 28 -8.32 -5.34 -14.61
CA GLY A 28 -8.88 -5.89 -13.38
C GLY A 28 -7.85 -5.93 -12.24
N PHE A 29 -6.63 -6.40 -12.53
CA PHE A 29 -5.53 -6.40 -11.57
C PHE A 29 -5.14 -4.99 -11.14
N GLN A 30 -5.10 -4.03 -12.07
CA GLN A 30 -4.80 -2.64 -11.75
C GLN A 30 -5.81 -2.08 -10.75
N LYS A 31 -7.12 -2.31 -10.96
CA LYS A 31 -8.17 -1.89 -10.01
C LYS A 31 -7.98 -2.50 -8.63
N ILE A 32 -7.64 -3.79 -8.56
CA ILE A 32 -7.35 -4.47 -7.29
C ILE A 32 -6.15 -3.83 -6.58
N LEU A 33 -5.08 -3.50 -7.32
CA LEU A 33 -3.90 -2.84 -6.76
C LEU A 33 -4.23 -1.44 -6.23
N GLU A 34 -5.01 -0.66 -6.97
CA GLU A 34 -5.44 0.68 -6.56
C GLU A 34 -6.25 0.63 -5.25
N GLU A 35 -7.22 -0.27 -5.15
CA GLU A 35 -8.00 -0.45 -3.92
C GLU A 35 -7.14 -0.96 -2.75
N SER A 36 -6.19 -1.84 -3.03
CA SER A 36 -5.25 -2.34 -2.00
C SER A 36 -4.35 -1.22 -1.45
N ILE A 37 -3.91 -0.30 -2.30
CA ILE A 37 -3.14 0.88 -1.89
C ILE A 37 -4.01 1.78 -1.01
N LYS A 38 -5.25 2.09 -1.42
CA LYS A 38 -6.19 2.90 -0.62
C LYS A 38 -6.44 2.30 0.75
N LEU A 39 -6.64 0.98 0.83
CA LEU A 39 -6.83 0.26 2.09
C LEU A 39 -5.59 0.40 3.00
N ARG A 40 -4.38 0.23 2.44
CA ARG A 40 -3.13 0.35 3.18
C ARG A 40 -2.95 1.75 3.76
N GLU A 41 -3.21 2.81 2.98
CA GLU A 41 -3.08 4.17 3.47
C GLU A 41 -4.15 4.49 4.53
N SER A 42 -5.38 4.04 4.34
CA SER A 42 -6.45 4.18 5.35
C SER A 42 -6.09 3.50 6.68
N HIS A 43 -5.50 2.30 6.61
CA HIS A 43 -5.00 1.60 7.79
C HIS A 43 -3.87 2.37 8.50
N ARG A 44 -2.92 2.95 7.76
CA ARG A 44 -1.88 3.83 8.33
C ARG A 44 -2.47 5.06 9.02
N SER A 45 -3.46 5.70 8.41
CA SER A 45 -4.18 6.84 9.00
C SER A 45 -4.87 6.45 10.31
N LEU A 46 -5.53 5.29 10.34
CA LEU A 46 -6.17 4.78 11.57
C LEU A 46 -5.13 4.50 12.67
N GLN A 47 -4.01 3.84 12.34
CA GLN A 47 -2.93 3.60 13.30
C GLN A 47 -2.40 4.91 13.90
N LYS A 48 -2.23 5.94 13.07
CA LYS A 48 -1.83 7.27 13.54
C LYS A 48 -2.86 7.85 14.51
N LEU A 49 -4.15 7.82 14.14
CA LEU A 49 -5.23 8.33 14.99
C LEU A 49 -5.28 7.64 16.35
N VAL A 50 -5.17 6.30 16.38
CA VAL A 50 -5.15 5.52 17.63
C VAL A 50 -3.97 5.92 18.51
N LYS A 51 -2.79 6.12 17.91
CA LYS A 51 -1.59 6.56 18.63
C LYS A 51 -1.79 7.95 19.22
N ASP A 52 -2.26 8.91 18.41
CA ASP A 52 -2.48 10.29 18.83
C ASP A 52 -3.51 10.38 19.98
N TYR A 53 -4.61 9.62 19.87
CA TYR A 53 -5.62 9.51 20.93
C TYR A 53 -5.06 8.93 22.23
N SER A 54 -4.28 7.86 22.13
CA SER A 54 -3.64 7.21 23.29
C SER A 54 -2.65 8.15 23.97
N THR A 55 -1.86 8.90 23.21
CA THR A 55 -0.94 9.91 23.75
C THR A 55 -1.68 11.06 24.41
N SER A 56 -2.74 11.59 23.78
CA SER A 56 -3.54 12.68 24.34
C SER A 56 -4.19 12.29 25.68
N ASN A 57 -4.74 11.08 25.78
CA ASN A 57 -5.34 10.60 27.03
C ASN A 57 -4.32 10.29 28.11
N PHE A 58 -3.16 9.78 27.74
CA PHE A 58 -2.06 9.59 28.68
C PHE A 58 -1.60 10.92 29.31
N ILE A 59 -1.47 11.98 28.51
CA ILE A 59 -1.11 13.32 28.99
C ILE A 59 -2.18 13.86 29.96
N ARG A 60 -3.46 13.73 29.60
CA ARG A 60 -4.59 14.16 30.44
C ARG A 60 -4.64 13.42 31.79
N ALA A 61 -4.37 12.11 31.80
CA ALA A 61 -4.33 11.32 33.03
C ALA A 61 -3.16 11.71 33.96
N LYS A 62 -2.03 12.21 33.42
CA LYS A 62 -0.89 12.69 34.19
C LYS A 62 -1.03 14.11 34.75
N SER A 63 -2.00 14.88 34.26
CA SER A 63 -2.24 16.28 34.65
C SER A 63 -3.40 16.45 35.62
N SER A 64 -4.02 15.34 36.05
CA SER A 64 -5.00 15.25 37.15
C SER A 64 -4.33 14.66 38.39
#